data_AF-A0A7K2P4T3-F1
#
_entry.id   AF-A0A7K2P4T3-F1
#
_cell.length_a   1.000
_cell.length_b   1.000
_cell.length_c   1.000
_cell.angle_alpha   90.00
_cell.angle_beta   90.00
_cell.angle_gamma   90.00
#
_symmetry.space_group_name_H-M   'P 1'
#
loop_
_entity.id
_entity.type
_entity.pdbx_description
1 polymer ?
#
loop_
_entity_poly.entity_id
_entity_poly.type
_entity_poly.pdbx_seq_one_letter_code
_entity_poly.pdbx_strand_id
1 'polypeptide(L)'
;MSGRLLRLVCTAALTAGIVLAPVPAAAEPGPSPAEGAAGDRTVAGLLTDLQRLYREAERATETYNGTEERLKQQRARVLRLNAELTRTRLSLRDSRGAAGRLARQQYQNSSDFSPYLRLLLARDPQHALDQGHVIGRLSEERAATVGRLTGDTKKADELAGRARAALARQAALAERQERERDGVRERLRAVEELLASLTPEQLAALAELEKSGIAE
;
A
#
# COMPACT_ATOMS: atom_id res chain seq x y z
N MET A 1 -5.66 -29.61 -7.02
CA MET A 1 -4.21 -29.33 -6.88
C MET A 1 -3.98 -28.80 -5.48
N SER A 2 -3.54 -29.69 -4.60
CA SER A 2 -3.29 -29.50 -3.18
C SER A 2 -1.97 -28.77 -2.93
N GLY A 3 -1.93 -27.97 -1.86
CA GLY A 3 -0.69 -27.42 -1.32
C GLY A 3 -0.95 -26.72 0.00
N ARG A 4 -1.22 -27.50 1.06
CA ARG A 4 -1.00 -27.07 2.45
C ARG A 4 0.50 -27.15 2.77
N LEU A 5 0.90 -26.47 3.85
CA LEU A 5 2.07 -26.64 4.75
C LEU A 5 2.74 -25.25 4.98
N LEU A 6 3.23 -24.81 6.14
CA LEU A 6 3.10 -25.20 7.56
C LEU A 6 4.01 -24.24 8.38
N ARG A 7 3.62 -23.91 9.63
CA ARG A 7 4.46 -23.50 10.82
C ARG A 7 5.18 -22.13 10.79
N LEU A 8 5.06 -21.18 11.72
CA LEU A 8 4.99 -21.11 13.21
C LEU A 8 6.28 -21.47 13.98
N VAL A 9 6.82 -20.46 14.67
CA VAL A 9 7.65 -20.40 15.91
C VAL A 9 9.18 -20.68 15.80
N CYS A 10 9.99 -19.72 16.26
CA CYS A 10 10.90 -19.87 17.43
C CYS A 10 11.80 -18.62 17.61
N THR A 11 11.45 -17.81 18.61
CA THR A 11 12.32 -16.83 19.27
C THR A 11 13.33 -17.54 20.15
N ALA A 12 14.62 -17.28 19.99
CA ALA A 12 15.65 -17.69 20.94
C ALA A 12 16.33 -16.44 21.52
N ALA A 13 16.04 -16.17 22.79
CA ALA A 13 16.79 -15.26 23.63
C ALA A 13 17.90 -16.06 24.32
N LEU A 14 19.15 -15.61 24.23
CA LEU A 14 20.26 -16.13 25.03
C LEU A 14 20.83 -15.00 25.89
N THR A 15 20.45 -15.04 27.16
CA THR A 15 21.15 -14.38 28.27
C THR A 15 22.22 -15.33 28.79
N ALA A 16 23.49 -14.91 28.78
CA ALA A 16 24.55 -15.56 29.55
C ALA A 16 25.31 -14.48 30.32
N GLY A 17 25.11 -14.47 31.64
CA GLY A 17 25.97 -13.76 32.57
C GLY A 17 27.07 -14.67 33.07
N ILE A 18 28.29 -14.17 33.16
CA ILE A 18 29.34 -14.73 34.01
C ILE A 18 29.98 -13.57 34.77
N VAL A 19 29.88 -13.65 36.09
CA VAL A 19 30.64 -12.90 37.08
C VAL A 19 31.90 -13.69 37.40
N LEU A 20 33.07 -13.06 37.35
CA LEU A 20 34.25 -13.40 38.15
C LEU A 20 35.19 -12.19 38.22
N ALA A 21 35.54 -11.81 39.45
CA ALA A 21 36.36 -10.66 39.82
C ALA A 21 37.86 -11.07 39.98
N PRO A 22 38.76 -10.20 40.48
CA PRO A 22 39.90 -9.64 39.77
C PRO A 22 41.24 -10.32 40.08
N VAL A 23 42.24 -10.11 39.21
CA VAL A 23 43.66 -10.38 39.54
C VAL A 23 44.49 -9.15 39.16
N PRO A 24 45.24 -8.52 40.08
CA PRO A 24 46.14 -7.43 39.75
C PRO A 24 47.48 -8.02 39.31
N ALA A 25 47.94 -7.64 38.12
CA ALA A 25 49.34 -7.82 37.73
C ALA A 25 49.82 -6.50 37.16
N ALA A 26 50.52 -5.76 38.00
CA ALA A 26 51.26 -4.57 37.63
C ALA A 26 52.43 -4.98 36.72
N ALA A 27 52.50 -4.35 35.55
CA ALA A 27 53.71 -4.23 34.76
C ALA A 27 53.63 -2.90 33.98
N GLU A 28 54.11 -1.83 34.60
CA GLU A 28 54.63 -0.69 33.86
C GLU A 28 55.97 -1.09 33.22
N PRO A 29 56.21 -0.63 31.99
CA PRO A 29 57.14 0.49 31.83
C PRO A 29 56.54 1.58 30.93
N GLY A 30 56.51 2.82 31.41
CA GLY A 30 56.20 4.00 30.59
C GLY A 30 57.37 4.41 29.69
N PRO A 31 57.43 5.69 29.25
CA PRO A 31 56.40 6.49 28.62
C PRO A 31 56.82 6.83 27.16
N SER A 32 55.86 6.95 26.24
CA SER A 32 56.10 7.72 25.02
C SER A 32 54.82 8.44 24.59
N PRO A 33 54.77 9.78 24.70
CA PRO A 33 53.70 10.57 24.15
C PRO A 33 53.98 10.75 22.66
N ALA A 34 53.48 9.83 21.83
CA ALA A 34 53.38 10.08 20.41
C ALA A 34 52.10 10.89 20.17
N GLU A 35 52.26 12.20 20.26
CA GLU A 35 51.42 13.18 19.58
C GLU A 35 51.37 12.81 18.09
N GLY A 36 50.25 12.21 17.70
CA GLY A 36 49.92 11.85 16.31
C GLY A 36 48.50 12.30 16.01
N ALA A 37 48.22 13.59 16.18
CA ALA A 37 47.00 14.19 15.70
C ALA A 37 46.86 13.92 14.18
N ALA A 38 45.80 13.20 13.81
CA ALA A 38 45.30 12.93 12.45
C ALA A 38 45.78 11.68 11.66
N GLY A 39 46.57 10.76 12.23
CA GLY A 39 47.17 9.63 11.46
C GLY A 39 46.58 8.23 11.63
N ASP A 40 46.31 7.77 12.85
CA ASP A 40 46.12 6.33 13.12
C ASP A 40 44.68 5.98 13.52
N ARG A 41 43.77 5.94 12.54
CA ARG A 41 42.60 5.08 12.71
C ARG A 41 43.06 3.64 12.53
N THR A 42 42.94 2.83 13.59
CA THR A 42 43.29 1.41 13.52
C THR A 42 42.45 0.72 12.45
N VAL A 43 43.04 -0.25 11.72
CA VAL A 43 42.34 -1.02 10.68
C VAL A 43 41.08 -1.70 11.24
N ALA A 44 41.12 -2.14 12.50
CA ALA A 44 39.96 -2.68 13.22
C ALA A 44 38.84 -1.64 13.45
N GLY A 45 39.19 -0.38 13.75
CA GLY A 45 38.25 0.72 13.84
C GLY A 45 37.58 1.02 12.50
N LEU A 46 38.36 1.02 11.42
CA LEU A 46 37.85 1.20 10.04
C LEU A 46 36.89 0.08 9.64
N LEU A 47 37.20 -1.19 9.97
CA LEU A 47 36.31 -2.32 9.72
C LEU A 47 35.00 -2.18 10.51
N THR A 48 35.07 -1.73 11.76
CA THR A 48 33.89 -1.50 12.59
C THR A 48 32.99 -0.41 12.02
N ASP A 49 33.58 0.70 11.55
CA ASP A 49 32.86 1.78 10.88
C ASP A 49 32.22 1.31 9.57
N LEU A 50 32.95 0.55 8.76
CA LEU A 50 32.44 -0.03 7.51
C LEU A 50 31.27 -0.97 7.77
N GLN A 51 31.39 -1.89 8.73
CA GLN A 51 30.30 -2.79 9.13
C GLN A 51 29.08 -2.02 9.62
N ARG A 52 29.28 -0.94 10.38
CA ARG A 52 28.19 -0.07 10.84
C ARG A 52 27.47 0.59 9.66
N LEU A 53 28.21 1.19 8.72
CA LEU A 53 27.62 1.83 7.54
C LEU A 53 26.88 0.82 6.65
N TYR A 54 27.41 -0.39 6.46
CA TYR A 54 26.72 -1.44 5.72
C TYR A 54 25.41 -1.85 6.40
N ARG A 55 25.40 -2.07 7.72
CA ARG A 55 24.16 -2.38 8.46
C ARG A 55 23.14 -1.24 8.36
N GLU A 56 23.59 0.00 8.38
CA GLU A 56 22.71 1.16 8.20
C GLU A 56 22.12 1.22 6.78
N ALA A 57 22.93 0.97 5.75
CA ALA A 57 22.50 0.91 4.36
C ALA A 57 21.53 -0.25 4.10
N GLU A 58 21.77 -1.42 4.71
CA GLU A 58 20.90 -2.59 4.65
C GLU A 58 19.53 -2.28 5.24
N ARG A 59 19.48 -1.74 6.48
CA ARG A 59 18.22 -1.34 7.12
C ARG A 59 17.42 -0.32 6.30
N ALA A 60 18.12 0.65 5.69
CA ALA A 60 17.47 1.63 4.82
C ALA A 60 16.91 0.97 3.56
N THR A 61 17.65 0.03 2.98
CA THR A 61 17.25 -0.72 1.77
C THR A 61 16.06 -1.64 2.07
N GLU A 62 16.06 -2.34 3.19
CA GLU A 62 14.92 -3.15 3.64
C GLU A 62 13.65 -2.30 3.81
N THR A 63 13.79 -1.11 4.40
CA THR A 63 12.68 -0.18 4.57
C THR A 63 12.12 0.28 3.23
N TYR A 64 13.00 0.67 2.31
CA TYR A 64 12.66 1.06 0.93
C TYR A 64 11.94 -0.08 0.19
N ASN A 65 12.49 -1.29 0.22
CA ASN A 65 11.91 -2.48 -0.42
C ASN A 65 10.52 -2.80 0.18
N GLY A 66 10.37 -2.65 1.49
CA GLY A 66 9.08 -2.81 2.17
C GLY A 66 8.03 -1.79 1.68
N THR A 67 8.43 -0.54 1.43
CA THR A 67 7.53 0.48 0.86
C THR A 67 7.22 0.20 -0.60
N GLU A 68 8.19 -0.26 -1.38
CA GLU A 68 8.00 -0.62 -2.79
C GLU A 68 6.94 -1.71 -2.94
N GLU A 69 7.00 -2.77 -2.12
CA GLU A 69 6.00 -3.84 -2.15
C GLU A 69 4.61 -3.34 -1.73
N ARG A 70 4.53 -2.47 -0.71
CA ARG A 70 3.26 -1.81 -0.33
C ARG A 70 2.71 -0.96 -1.47
N LEU A 71 3.57 -0.21 -2.17
CA LEU A 71 3.18 0.63 -3.30
C LEU A 71 2.67 -0.21 -4.48
N LYS A 72 3.31 -1.34 -4.78
CA LYS A 72 2.88 -2.29 -5.81
C LYS A 72 1.49 -2.85 -5.50
N GLN A 73 1.26 -3.30 -4.27
CA GLN A 73 -0.07 -3.76 -3.83
C GLN A 73 -1.12 -2.64 -3.91
N GLN A 74 -0.74 -1.42 -3.53
CA GLN A 74 -1.64 -0.27 -3.58
C GLN A 74 -2.00 0.13 -5.01
N ARG A 75 -1.05 0.09 -5.96
CA ARG A 75 -1.30 0.29 -7.39
C ARG A 75 -2.29 -0.75 -7.93
N ALA A 76 -2.12 -2.02 -7.58
CA ALA A 76 -3.07 -3.07 -7.95
C ALA A 76 -4.48 -2.81 -7.38
N ARG A 77 -4.57 -2.32 -6.13
CA ARG A 77 -5.85 -1.94 -5.52
C ARG A 77 -6.52 -0.76 -6.24
N VAL A 78 -5.75 0.25 -6.64
CA VAL A 78 -6.25 1.39 -7.43
C VAL A 78 -6.79 0.93 -8.78
N LEU A 79 -6.06 0.07 -9.49
CA LEU A 79 -6.51 -0.49 -10.77
C LEU A 79 -7.83 -1.26 -10.64
N ARG A 80 -7.96 -2.12 -9.61
CA ARG A 80 -9.21 -2.86 -9.34
C ARG A 80 -10.38 -1.91 -9.07
N LEU A 81 -10.20 -0.92 -8.19
CA LEU A 81 -11.25 0.05 -7.86
C LEU A 81 -11.65 0.89 -9.06
N ASN A 82 -10.70 1.29 -9.92
CA ASN A 82 -11.01 2.03 -11.14
C ASN A 82 -11.79 1.18 -12.14
N ALA A 83 -11.45 -0.11 -12.29
CA ALA A 83 -12.23 -1.02 -13.12
C ALA A 83 -13.67 -1.21 -12.61
N GLU A 84 -13.85 -1.42 -11.29
CA GLU A 84 -15.16 -1.52 -10.66
C GLU A 84 -15.99 -0.24 -10.80
N LEU A 85 -15.36 0.92 -10.57
CA LEU A 85 -16.00 2.23 -10.72
C LEU A 85 -16.43 2.46 -12.17
N THR A 86 -15.60 2.07 -13.14
CA THR A 86 -15.93 2.20 -14.57
C THR A 86 -17.15 1.37 -14.92
N ARG A 87 -17.19 0.09 -14.52
CA ARG A 87 -18.36 -0.78 -14.73
C ARG A 87 -19.61 -0.24 -14.05
N THR A 88 -19.48 0.28 -12.83
CA THR A 88 -20.61 0.86 -12.09
C THR A 88 -21.14 2.14 -12.76
N ARG A 89 -20.25 2.98 -13.31
CA ARG A 89 -20.65 4.17 -14.08
C ARG A 89 -21.37 3.82 -15.37
N LEU A 90 -21.03 2.70 -16.02
CA LEU A 90 -21.80 2.18 -17.16
C LEU A 90 -23.22 1.80 -16.73
N SER A 91 -23.36 1.00 -15.67
CA SER A 91 -24.67 0.62 -15.10
C SER A 91 -25.50 1.85 -14.72
N LEU A 92 -24.88 2.82 -14.05
CA LEU A 92 -25.55 4.07 -13.67
C LEU A 92 -26.06 4.85 -14.89
N ARG A 93 -25.31 4.85 -16.01
CA ARG A 93 -25.76 5.48 -17.25
C ARG A 93 -27.01 4.78 -17.80
N ASP A 94 -27.02 3.46 -17.79
CA ASP A 94 -28.14 2.66 -18.28
C ASP A 94 -29.38 2.86 -17.40
N SER A 95 -29.20 2.86 -16.07
CA SER A 95 -30.23 3.16 -15.09
C SER A 95 -30.79 4.58 -15.25
N ARG A 96 -29.94 5.59 -15.50
CA ARG A 96 -30.37 6.96 -15.83
C ARG A 96 -31.16 7.01 -17.14
N GLY A 97 -30.73 6.26 -18.15
CA GLY A 97 -31.45 6.13 -19.42
C GLY A 97 -32.85 5.53 -19.23
N ALA A 98 -32.97 4.48 -18.43
CA ALA A 98 -34.25 3.85 -18.09
C ALA A 98 -35.18 4.79 -17.31
N ALA A 99 -34.66 5.45 -16.27
CA ALA A 99 -35.41 6.43 -15.51
C ALA A 99 -35.85 7.63 -16.37
N GLY A 100 -35.01 8.10 -17.29
CA GLY A 100 -35.35 9.17 -18.23
C GLY A 100 -36.44 8.76 -19.24
N ARG A 101 -36.48 7.50 -19.69
CA ARG A 101 -37.61 6.97 -20.48
C ARG A 101 -38.90 6.97 -19.67
N LEU A 102 -38.84 6.50 -18.42
CA LEU A 102 -40.00 6.51 -17.53
C LEU A 102 -40.51 7.94 -17.29
N ALA A 103 -39.62 8.88 -17.01
CA ALA A 103 -39.98 10.29 -16.81
C ALA A 103 -40.65 10.89 -18.06
N ARG A 104 -40.13 10.61 -19.26
CA ARG A 104 -40.78 11.03 -20.52
C ARG A 104 -42.16 10.42 -20.72
N GLN A 105 -42.33 9.14 -20.42
CA GLN A 105 -43.65 8.49 -20.48
C GLN A 105 -44.64 9.16 -19.52
N GLN A 106 -44.22 9.51 -18.29
CA GLN A 106 -45.09 10.23 -17.37
C GLN A 106 -45.44 11.64 -17.87
N TYR A 107 -44.47 12.38 -18.39
CA TYR A 107 -44.68 13.73 -18.90
C TYR A 107 -45.56 13.74 -20.16
N GLN A 108 -45.32 12.82 -21.10
CA GLN A 108 -46.11 12.73 -22.33
C GLN A 108 -47.53 12.20 -22.08
N ASN A 109 -47.70 11.26 -21.15
CA ASN A 109 -49.04 10.76 -20.79
C ASN A 109 -49.80 11.70 -19.84
N SER A 110 -49.19 12.77 -19.34
CA SER A 110 -49.88 13.74 -18.47
C SER A 110 -50.81 14.71 -19.20
N SER A 111 -50.87 14.69 -20.54
CA SER A 111 -51.89 15.44 -21.30
C SER A 111 -53.24 14.69 -21.39
N ASP A 112 -53.34 13.51 -20.79
CA ASP A 112 -54.51 12.64 -20.82
C ASP A 112 -55.09 12.43 -19.41
N PHE A 113 -56.37 12.06 -19.33
CA PHE A 113 -57.03 11.69 -18.07
C PHE A 113 -56.19 10.67 -17.26
N SER A 114 -56.15 10.86 -15.94
CA SER A 114 -55.50 9.92 -15.00
C SER A 114 -55.83 8.47 -15.36
N PRO A 115 -54.88 7.51 -15.31
CA PRO A 115 -55.15 6.10 -15.59
C PRO A 115 -56.33 5.54 -14.80
N TYR A 116 -56.55 6.05 -13.57
CA TYR A 116 -57.69 5.72 -12.74
C TYR A 116 -59.02 6.27 -13.27
N LEU A 117 -59.02 7.48 -13.84
CA LEU A 117 -60.20 8.04 -14.51
C LEU A 117 -60.51 7.31 -15.82
N ARG A 118 -59.48 6.90 -16.57
CA ARG A 118 -59.67 6.03 -17.75
C ARG A 118 -60.27 4.68 -17.40
N LEU A 119 -59.86 4.10 -16.26
CA LEU A 119 -60.45 2.87 -15.74
C LEU A 119 -61.92 3.07 -15.34
N LEU A 120 -62.22 4.18 -14.66
CA LEU A 120 -63.57 4.51 -14.21
C LEU A 120 -64.54 4.82 -15.36
N LEU A 121 -64.03 5.40 -16.46
CA LEU A 121 -64.78 5.76 -17.66
C LEU A 121 -64.79 4.63 -18.71
N ALA A 122 -64.17 3.48 -18.42
CA ALA A 122 -64.14 2.33 -19.32
C ALA A 122 -65.54 1.70 -19.46
N ARG A 123 -65.83 1.17 -20.65
CA ARG A 123 -67.13 0.55 -20.97
C ARG A 123 -67.44 -0.69 -20.13
N ASP A 124 -66.40 -1.35 -19.65
CA ASP A 124 -66.46 -2.49 -18.73
C ASP A 124 -65.34 -2.37 -17.67
N PRO A 125 -65.64 -1.84 -16.48
CA PRO A 125 -64.65 -1.65 -15.43
C PRO A 125 -64.24 -2.96 -14.75
N GLN A 126 -65.06 -4.02 -14.76
CA GLN A 126 -64.67 -5.30 -14.17
C GLN A 126 -63.60 -5.99 -15.02
N HIS A 127 -63.76 -5.99 -16.34
CA HIS A 127 -62.73 -6.51 -17.25
C HIS A 127 -61.40 -5.73 -17.16
N ALA A 128 -61.48 -4.43 -16.88
CA ALA A 128 -60.30 -3.60 -16.71
C ALA A 128 -59.64 -3.77 -15.31
N LEU A 129 -60.39 -4.16 -14.29
CA LEU A 129 -59.87 -4.61 -12.99
C LEU A 129 -59.21 -6.00 -13.07
N ASP A 130 -59.69 -6.90 -13.94
CA ASP A 130 -59.03 -8.18 -14.22
C ASP A 130 -57.64 -7.98 -14.88
N GLN A 131 -57.44 -6.84 -15.55
CA GLN A 131 -56.12 -6.39 -15.99
C GLN A 131 -55.26 -5.76 -14.87
N GLY A 132 -55.72 -5.75 -13.62
CA GLY A 132 -55.01 -5.20 -12.46
C GLY A 132 -53.61 -5.81 -12.24
N HIS A 133 -53.42 -7.08 -12.60
CA HIS A 133 -52.10 -7.72 -12.63
C HIS A 133 -51.12 -7.05 -13.60
N VAL A 134 -51.59 -6.45 -14.70
CA VAL A 134 -50.77 -5.67 -15.64
C VAL A 134 -50.35 -4.35 -15.00
N ILE A 135 -51.27 -3.66 -14.32
CA ILE A 135 -50.99 -2.40 -13.61
C ILE A 135 -50.00 -2.64 -12.45
N GLY A 136 -50.17 -3.74 -11.71
CA GLY A 136 -49.24 -4.17 -10.66
C GLY A 136 -47.83 -4.39 -11.19
N ARG A 137 -47.67 -5.21 -12.25
CA ARG A 137 -46.37 -5.46 -12.89
C ARG A 137 -45.71 -4.18 -13.41
N LEU A 138 -46.47 -3.28 -14.02
CA LEU A 138 -45.96 -1.98 -14.47
C LEU A 138 -45.49 -1.11 -13.30
N SER A 139 -46.21 -1.12 -12.18
CA SER A 139 -45.84 -0.39 -10.97
C SER A 139 -44.57 -0.95 -10.34
N GLU A 140 -44.44 -2.28 -10.28
CA GLU A 140 -43.23 -2.97 -9.84
C GLU A 140 -42.03 -2.65 -10.74
N GLU A 141 -42.19 -2.65 -12.06
CA GLU A 141 -41.12 -2.32 -12.99
C GLU A 141 -40.63 -0.87 -12.85
N ARG A 142 -41.56 0.07 -12.60
CA ARG A 142 -41.24 1.46 -12.30
C ARG A 142 -40.47 1.59 -11.00
N ALA A 143 -40.94 0.95 -9.93
CA ALA A 143 -40.27 0.93 -8.64
C ALA A 143 -38.87 0.30 -8.76
N ALA A 144 -38.72 -0.80 -9.49
CA ALA A 144 -37.44 -1.44 -9.75
C ALA A 144 -36.49 -0.53 -10.54
N THR A 145 -36.99 0.24 -11.50
CA THR A 145 -36.19 1.21 -12.28
C THR A 145 -35.63 2.32 -11.40
N VAL A 146 -36.47 2.90 -10.54
CA VAL A 146 -36.02 3.92 -9.57
C VAL A 146 -35.06 3.31 -8.55
N GLY A 147 -35.35 2.10 -8.06
CA GLY A 147 -34.49 1.36 -7.14
C GLY A 147 -33.10 1.09 -7.70
N ARG A 148 -33.00 0.65 -8.97
CA ARG A 148 -31.72 0.47 -9.67
C ARG A 148 -30.95 1.77 -9.81
N LEU A 149 -31.60 2.87 -10.20
CA LEU A 149 -30.96 4.17 -10.31
C LEU A 149 -30.37 4.63 -8.96
N THR A 150 -31.16 4.56 -7.89
CA THR A 150 -30.72 4.94 -6.54
C THR A 150 -29.57 4.06 -6.06
N GLY A 151 -29.67 2.73 -6.27
CA GLY A 151 -28.62 1.77 -5.92
C GLY A 151 -27.32 2.01 -6.68
N ASP A 152 -27.40 2.18 -8.00
CA ASP A 152 -26.23 2.45 -8.85
C ASP A 152 -25.58 3.79 -8.52
N THR A 153 -26.38 4.81 -8.17
CA THR A 153 -25.87 6.12 -7.75
C THR A 153 -25.07 5.98 -6.45
N LYS A 154 -25.67 5.38 -5.42
CA LYS A 154 -25.01 5.15 -4.13
C LYS A 154 -23.71 4.34 -4.30
N LYS A 155 -23.77 3.25 -5.06
CA LYS A 155 -22.59 2.41 -5.34
C LYS A 155 -21.50 3.16 -6.08
N ALA A 156 -21.85 3.99 -7.06
CA ALA A 156 -20.88 4.81 -7.80
C ALA A 156 -20.18 5.82 -6.88
N ASP A 157 -20.93 6.46 -5.98
CA ASP A 157 -20.39 7.43 -5.03
C ASP A 157 -19.46 6.78 -4.00
N GLU A 158 -19.86 5.65 -3.44
CA GLU A 158 -19.04 4.86 -2.52
C GLU A 158 -17.73 4.41 -3.18
N LEU A 159 -17.80 3.87 -4.41
CA LEU A 159 -16.62 3.45 -5.17
C LEU A 159 -15.72 4.65 -5.53
N ALA A 160 -16.30 5.79 -5.90
CA ALA A 160 -15.55 7.00 -6.17
C ALA A 160 -14.80 7.49 -4.92
N GLY A 161 -15.45 7.49 -3.75
CA GLY A 161 -14.80 7.79 -2.47
C GLY A 161 -13.65 6.84 -2.16
N ARG A 162 -13.86 5.53 -2.30
CA ARG A 162 -12.83 4.50 -2.10
C ARG A 162 -11.66 4.64 -3.06
N ALA A 163 -11.92 4.96 -4.34
CA ALA A 163 -10.90 5.18 -5.36
C ALA A 163 -10.04 6.42 -5.05
N ARG A 164 -10.67 7.55 -4.68
CA ARG A 164 -9.95 8.76 -4.24
C ARG A 164 -9.06 8.48 -3.03
N ALA A 165 -9.59 7.82 -2.00
CA ALA A 165 -8.80 7.46 -0.83
C ALA A 165 -7.66 6.47 -1.16
N ALA A 166 -7.85 5.59 -2.15
CA ALA A 166 -6.80 4.71 -2.63
C ALA A 166 -5.68 5.48 -3.36
N LEU A 167 -6.05 6.43 -4.22
CA LEU A 167 -5.08 7.29 -4.91
C LEU A 167 -4.28 8.16 -3.93
N ALA A 168 -4.94 8.76 -2.92
CA ALA A 168 -4.26 9.53 -1.89
C ALA A 168 -3.22 8.69 -1.12
N ARG A 169 -3.57 7.45 -0.75
CA ARG A 169 -2.62 6.51 -0.14
C ARG A 169 -1.47 6.13 -1.07
N GLN A 170 -1.74 5.97 -2.37
CA GLN A 170 -0.70 5.68 -3.36
C GLN A 170 0.30 6.84 -3.46
N ALA A 171 -0.19 8.08 -3.48
CA ALA A 171 0.66 9.28 -3.52
C ALA A 171 1.54 9.40 -2.27
N ALA A 172 0.96 9.20 -1.08
CA ALA A 172 1.72 9.20 0.17
C ALA A 172 2.80 8.11 0.22
N LEU A 173 2.50 6.90 -0.28
CA LEU A 173 3.50 5.82 -0.38
C LEU A 173 4.61 6.14 -1.39
N ALA A 174 4.28 6.76 -2.51
CA ALA A 174 5.27 7.16 -3.51
C ALA A 174 6.23 8.23 -2.96
N GLU A 175 5.71 9.23 -2.26
CA GLU A 175 6.51 10.26 -1.59
C GLU A 175 7.38 9.66 -0.47
N ARG A 176 6.85 8.68 0.28
CA ARG A 176 7.64 7.93 1.27
C ARG A 176 8.77 7.13 0.61
N GLN A 177 8.47 6.44 -0.49
CA GLN A 177 9.45 5.66 -1.24
C GLN A 177 10.59 6.56 -1.76
N GLU A 178 10.28 7.76 -2.25
CA GLU A 178 11.28 8.71 -2.70
C GLU A 178 12.23 9.14 -1.57
N ARG A 179 11.68 9.52 -0.41
CA ARG A 179 12.49 9.87 0.77
C ARG A 179 13.39 8.72 1.21
N GLU A 180 12.88 7.49 1.20
CA GLU A 180 13.65 6.30 1.57
C GLU A 180 14.74 5.99 0.55
N ARG A 181 14.46 6.15 -0.75
CA ARG A 181 15.46 6.02 -1.83
C ARG A 181 16.61 6.99 -1.62
N ASP A 182 16.30 8.24 -1.30
CA ASP A 182 17.32 9.26 -1.09
C ASP A 182 18.13 8.97 0.19
N GLY A 183 17.49 8.46 1.25
CA GLY A 183 18.18 7.98 2.45
C GLY A 183 19.08 6.77 2.21
N VAL A 184 18.72 5.86 1.30
CA VAL A 184 19.60 4.75 0.87
C VAL A 184 20.83 5.31 0.13
N ARG A 185 20.63 6.24 -0.81
CA ARG A 185 21.72 6.87 -1.57
C ARG A 185 22.70 7.61 -0.68
N GLU A 186 22.22 8.31 0.34
CA GLU A 186 23.06 9.01 1.31
C GLU A 186 23.96 8.03 2.08
N ARG A 187 23.42 6.89 2.52
CA ARG A 187 24.19 5.86 3.23
C ARG A 187 25.22 5.18 2.33
N LEU A 188 24.85 4.92 1.07
CA LEU A 188 25.79 4.38 0.08
C LEU A 188 26.92 5.38 -0.20
N ARG A 189 26.61 6.67 -0.33
CA ARG A 189 27.64 7.72 -0.47
C ARG A 189 28.56 7.78 0.75
N ALA A 190 28.04 7.61 1.96
CA ALA A 190 28.90 7.56 3.16
C ALA A 190 29.87 6.37 3.15
N VAL A 191 29.46 5.21 2.61
CA VAL A 191 30.35 4.07 2.38
C VAL A 191 31.41 4.41 1.34
N GLU A 192 31.02 5.00 0.21
CA GLU A 192 31.94 5.42 -0.86
C GLU A 192 32.97 6.45 -0.37
N GLU A 193 32.54 7.44 0.41
CA GLU A 193 33.41 8.46 1.01
C GLU A 193 34.39 7.86 2.02
N LEU A 194 33.93 6.91 2.85
CA LEU A 194 34.83 6.19 3.76
C LEU A 194 35.90 5.46 2.96
N LEU A 195 35.52 4.69 1.94
CA LEU A 195 36.47 3.94 1.11
C LEU A 195 37.42 4.85 0.32
N ALA A 196 36.93 5.97 -0.21
CA ALA A 196 37.74 6.94 -0.93
C ALA A 196 38.74 7.69 -0.03
N SER A 197 38.48 7.75 1.29
CA SER A 197 39.39 8.37 2.26
C SER A 197 40.57 7.48 2.68
N LEU A 198 40.56 6.20 2.31
CA LEU A 198 41.57 5.21 2.71
C LEU A 198 42.74 5.14 1.74
N THR A 199 43.94 4.90 2.27
CA THR A 199 45.12 4.62 1.43
C THR A 199 45.08 3.20 0.87
N PRO A 200 45.81 2.90 -0.23
CA PRO A 200 45.90 1.53 -0.77
C PRO A 200 46.36 0.49 0.26
N GLU A 201 47.28 0.86 1.16
CA GLU A 201 47.79 -0.01 2.22
C GLU A 201 46.69 -0.30 3.27
N GLN A 202 45.90 0.71 3.64
CA GLN A 202 44.77 0.56 4.54
C GLN A 202 43.67 -0.30 3.92
N LEU A 203 43.39 -0.15 2.62
CA LEU A 203 42.41 -0.98 1.90
C LEU A 203 42.85 -2.45 1.84
N ALA A 204 44.14 -2.72 1.57
CA ALA A 204 44.67 -4.08 1.55
C ALA A 204 44.59 -4.73 2.94
N ALA A 205 44.98 -3.99 3.99
CA ALA A 205 44.89 -4.47 5.37
C ALA A 205 43.42 -4.72 5.80
N LEU A 206 42.50 -3.86 5.37
CA LEU A 206 41.06 -4.00 5.63
C LEU A 206 40.48 -5.26 4.96
N ALA A 207 40.85 -5.53 3.71
CA ALA A 207 40.39 -6.69 2.97
C ALA A 207 40.88 -8.01 3.57
N GLU A 208 42.12 -8.06 4.06
CA GLU A 208 42.65 -9.24 4.77
C GLU A 208 42.01 -9.44 6.14
N LEU A 209 41.70 -8.35 6.85
CA LEU A 209 40.97 -8.40 8.13
C LEU A 209 39.52 -8.87 7.93
N GLU A 210 38.86 -8.44 6.85
CA GLU A 210 37.52 -8.90 6.49
C GLU A 210 37.51 -10.41 6.16
N LYS A 211 38.46 -10.90 5.35
CA LYS A 211 38.55 -12.33 5.02
C LYS A 211 38.80 -13.21 6.25
N SER A 212 39.67 -12.79 7.15
CA SER A 212 39.98 -13.54 8.37
C SER A 212 38.80 -13.56 9.34
N GLY A 213 38.01 -12.49 9.42
CA GLY A 213 36.79 -12.44 10.24
C GLY A 213 35.58 -13.19 9.67
N ILE A 214 35.59 -13.59 8.39
CA ILE A 214 34.54 -14.42 7.75
C ILE A 214 34.86 -15.93 7.87
N ALA A 215 36.12 -16.30 8.13
CA ALA A 215 36.60 -17.68 8.18
C ALA A 215 36.48 -18.35 9.56
N GLU A 216 36.14 -17.60 10.61
CA GLU A 216 35.71 -18.10 11.93
C GLU A 216 34.18 -18.21 12.03
#